data_AF-Q6ZYS5-F1
#
_entry.id   AF-Q6ZYS5-F1
#
_cell.length_a   1.000
_cell.length_b   1.000
_cell.length_c   1.000
_cell.angle_alpha   90.00
_cell.angle_beta   90.00
_cell.angle_gamma   90.00
#
_symmetry.space_group_name_H-M   'P 1'
#
loop_
_entity.id
_entity.type
_entity.pdbx_description
1 polymer ?
#
loop_
_entity_poly.entity_id
_entity_poly.type
_entity_poly.pdbx_seq_one_letter_code
_entity_poly.pdbx_strand_id
1 'polypeptide(L)'
;SSVELASGEKVLVSKEKNKDGKYELMATVGKFELKGTSDKNDGSGTLEGVKDDNNKVKLTVSDDLETTLEITKADGKKVSTKTTAKDKSSTEEIFDDSGEYVTEKTITRANGTKLELTEMTKEGKGKAKEVLK
;
A
#
# COMPACT_ATOMS: atom_id res chain seq x y z
N SER A 1 -16.29 11.25 8.28
CA SER A 1 -16.71 9.83 8.33
C SER A 1 -15.48 8.95 8.41
N SER A 2 -15.65 7.67 8.73
CA SER A 2 -14.56 6.68 8.69
C SER A 2 -15.00 5.53 7.77
N VAL A 3 -14.08 5.08 6.91
CA VAL A 3 -14.30 3.98 5.96
C VAL A 3 -13.22 2.93 6.19
N GLU A 4 -13.61 1.67 6.29
CA GLU A 4 -12.70 0.53 6.41
C GLU A 4 -12.19 0.12 5.03
N LEU A 5 -10.88 -0.09 4.91
CA LEU A 5 -10.20 -0.45 3.68
C LEU A 5 -9.99 -1.97 3.60
N ALA A 6 -9.74 -2.49 2.40
CA ALA A 6 -9.47 -3.92 2.19
C ALA A 6 -8.28 -4.44 3.03
N SER A 7 -7.28 -3.58 3.27
CA SER A 7 -6.11 -3.89 4.10
C SER A 7 -6.37 -3.89 5.61
N GLY A 8 -7.58 -3.50 6.04
CA GLY A 8 -8.02 -3.49 7.44
C GLY A 8 -7.78 -2.16 8.16
N GLU A 9 -6.99 -1.24 7.58
CA GLU A 9 -6.89 0.13 8.06
C GLU A 9 -8.18 0.92 7.79
N LYS A 10 -8.25 2.10 8.41
CA LYS A 10 -9.35 3.03 8.21
C LYS A 10 -8.85 4.33 7.61
N VAL A 11 -9.63 4.86 6.67
CA VAL A 11 -9.48 6.24 6.20
C VAL A 11 -10.55 7.11 6.85
N LEU A 12 -10.12 8.27 7.34
CA LEU A 12 -10.98 9.34 7.81
C LEU A 12 -11.21 10.31 6.65
N VAL A 13 -12.48 10.65 6.43
CA VAL A 13 -12.93 11.55 5.37
C VAL A 13 -13.57 12.77 6.01
N SER A 14 -13.25 13.99 5.56
CA SER A 14 -13.91 15.21 6.03
C SER A 14 -15.43 15.15 5.78
N LYS A 15 -16.20 15.86 6.61
CA LYS A 15 -17.66 15.96 6.41
C LYS A 15 -18.03 16.90 5.27
N GLU A 16 -17.19 17.92 5.05
CA GLU A 16 -17.41 18.98 4.08
C GLU A 16 -16.21 19.08 3.15
N LYS A 17 -16.45 19.69 1.99
CA LYS A 17 -15.40 20.00 1.02
C LYS A 17 -14.57 21.20 1.51
N ASN A 18 -13.27 21.16 1.24
CA ASN A 18 -12.36 22.26 1.44
C ASN A 18 -12.61 23.39 0.42
N LYS A 19 -11.82 24.47 0.51
CA LYS A 19 -11.90 25.63 -0.39
C LYS A 19 -11.74 25.29 -1.88
N ASP A 20 -11.07 24.18 -2.19
CA ASP A 20 -10.82 23.69 -3.54
C ASP A 20 -11.92 22.72 -4.02
N GLY A 21 -12.98 22.53 -3.22
CA GLY A 21 -14.12 21.68 -3.55
C GLY A 21 -13.88 20.17 -3.34
N LYS A 22 -12.85 19.79 -2.56
CA LYS A 22 -12.43 18.40 -2.32
C LYS A 22 -12.59 17.97 -0.86
N TYR A 23 -12.78 16.69 -0.61
CA TYR A 23 -12.75 16.11 0.73
C TYR A 23 -11.31 15.88 1.19
N GLU A 24 -11.04 16.16 2.45
CA GLU A 24 -9.76 15.84 3.09
C GLU A 24 -9.77 14.37 3.54
N LEU A 25 -8.67 13.67 3.31
CA LEU A 25 -8.45 12.28 3.68
C LEU A 25 -7.28 12.17 4.66
N MET A 26 -7.44 11.32 5.68
CA MET A 26 -6.37 10.98 6.62
C MET A 26 -6.42 9.51 6.98
N ALA A 27 -5.27 8.83 6.95
CA ALA A 27 -5.17 7.43 7.36
C ALA A 27 -3.89 7.21 8.17
N THR A 28 -3.91 6.22 9.07
CA THR A 28 -2.72 5.75 9.76
C THR A 28 -2.43 4.33 9.30
N VAL A 29 -1.27 4.13 8.66
CA VAL A 29 -0.82 2.81 8.20
C VAL A 29 0.45 2.45 8.97
N GLY A 30 0.35 1.46 9.86
CA GLY A 30 1.43 1.15 10.80
C GLY A 30 1.75 2.35 11.70
N LYS A 31 2.92 2.98 11.49
CA LYS A 31 3.35 4.19 12.21
C LYS A 31 3.26 5.47 11.37
N PHE A 32 2.76 5.40 10.14
CA PHE A 32 2.74 6.52 9.21
C PHE A 32 1.37 7.19 9.20
N GLU A 33 1.34 8.49 9.48
CA GLU A 33 0.16 9.33 9.22
C GLU A 33 0.24 9.84 7.78
N LEU A 34 -0.78 9.52 6.99
CA LEU A 34 -0.89 9.88 5.58
C LEU A 34 -2.06 10.85 5.40
N LYS A 35 -1.88 11.84 4.53
CA LYS A 35 -2.90 12.86 4.23
C LYS A 35 -3.07 13.01 2.72
N GLY A 36 -4.27 13.37 2.31
CA GLY A 36 -4.59 13.58 0.91
C GLY A 36 -5.91 14.30 0.71
N THR A 37 -6.29 14.51 -0.54
CA THR A 37 -7.61 15.04 -0.90
C THR A 37 -8.25 14.20 -1.98
N SER A 38 -9.58 14.19 -2.03
CA SER A 38 -10.36 13.45 -3.03
C SER A 38 -11.59 14.24 -3.46
N ASP A 39 -12.02 14.04 -4.70
CA ASP A 39 -13.27 14.61 -5.20
C ASP A 39 -14.49 13.85 -4.61
N LYS A 40 -14.26 12.64 -4.07
CA LYS A 40 -15.26 11.72 -3.52
C LYS A 40 -15.18 11.67 -1.98
N ASN A 41 -16.28 11.27 -1.35
CA ASN A 41 -16.39 11.13 0.10
C ASN A 41 -16.51 9.66 0.57
N ASP A 42 -16.28 8.71 -0.33
CA ASP A 42 -16.32 7.27 -0.09
C ASP A 42 -15.01 6.72 0.49
N GLY A 43 -13.99 7.56 0.64
CA GLY A 43 -12.66 7.19 1.14
C GLY A 43 -11.67 6.82 0.05
N SER A 44 -12.08 6.77 -1.22
CA SER A 44 -11.15 6.55 -2.33
C SER A 44 -10.31 7.80 -2.61
N GLY A 45 -9.09 7.60 -3.10
CA GLY A 45 -8.15 8.69 -3.34
C GLY A 45 -6.70 8.30 -3.11
N THR A 46 -5.85 9.31 -3.05
CA THR A 46 -4.41 9.16 -2.78
C THR A 46 -4.04 9.92 -1.52
N LEU A 47 -3.32 9.26 -0.62
CA LEU A 47 -2.77 9.84 0.60
C LEU A 47 -1.25 9.67 0.59
N GLU A 48 -0.53 10.70 1.01
CA GLU A 48 0.92 10.73 1.01
C GLU A 48 1.45 11.11 2.39
N GLY A 49 2.67 10.67 2.67
CA GLY A 49 3.42 10.98 3.88
C GLY A 49 4.91 10.76 3.66
N VAL A 50 5.72 11.16 4.62
CA VAL A 50 7.18 11.03 4.58
C VAL A 50 7.65 10.38 5.87
N LYS A 51 8.55 9.42 5.77
CA LYS A 51 9.21 8.77 6.90
C LYS A 51 10.38 9.61 7.41
N ASP A 52 10.86 9.29 8.61
CA ASP A 52 12.01 9.96 9.22
C ASP A 52 13.32 9.81 8.40
N ASP A 53 13.42 8.77 7.58
CA ASP A 53 14.55 8.50 6.67
C ASP A 53 14.42 9.18 5.29
N ASN A 54 13.46 10.11 5.14
CA ASN A 54 13.08 10.77 3.89
C ASN A 54 12.46 9.86 2.81
N ASN A 55 12.17 8.60 3.11
CA ASN A 55 11.37 7.78 2.20
C ASN A 55 9.95 8.32 2.12
N LYS A 56 9.38 8.35 0.92
CA LYS A 56 8.01 8.76 0.67
C LYS A 56 7.10 7.55 0.78
N VAL A 57 5.94 7.74 1.40
CA VAL A 57 4.90 6.72 1.54
C VAL A 57 3.66 7.22 0.82
N LYS A 58 3.12 6.40 -0.07
CA LYS A 58 1.91 6.70 -0.83
C LYS A 58 0.91 5.56 -0.69
N LEU A 59 -0.26 5.87 -0.16
CA LEU A 59 -1.40 4.97 -0.14
C LEU A 59 -2.38 5.41 -1.23
N THR A 60 -2.66 4.52 -2.17
CA THR A 60 -3.73 4.69 -3.14
C THR A 60 -4.87 3.76 -2.78
N VAL A 61 -6.07 4.32 -2.66
CA VAL A 61 -7.32 3.63 -2.37
C VAL A 61 -8.21 3.71 -3.61
N SER A 62 -8.57 2.57 -4.18
CA SER A 62 -9.47 2.50 -5.32
C SER A 62 -10.93 2.76 -4.89
N ASP A 63 -11.82 2.94 -5.86
CA ASP A 63 -13.26 3.10 -5.59
C ASP A 63 -13.89 1.85 -4.95
N ASP A 64 -13.32 0.68 -5.21
CA ASP A 64 -13.68 -0.59 -4.57
C ASP A 64 -13.02 -0.79 -3.21
N LEU A 65 -12.31 0.23 -2.70
CA LEU A 65 -11.58 0.25 -1.43
C LEU A 65 -10.41 -0.75 -1.35
N GLU A 66 -9.93 -1.21 -2.51
CA GLU A 66 -8.65 -1.91 -2.62
C GLU A 66 -7.51 -0.91 -2.39
N THR A 67 -6.39 -1.40 -1.86
CA THR A 67 -5.28 -0.53 -1.47
C THR A 67 -3.99 -0.92 -2.14
N THR A 68 -3.19 0.09 -2.49
CA THR A 68 -1.77 -0.05 -2.84
C THR A 68 -0.97 0.90 -1.97
N LEU A 69 -0.14 0.34 -1.10
CA LEU A 69 0.83 1.08 -0.31
C LEU A 69 2.20 0.99 -1.00
N GLU A 70 2.72 2.11 -1.46
CA GLU A 70 4.04 2.21 -2.09
C GLU A 70 4.98 3.00 -1.19
N ILE A 71 6.19 2.47 -1.00
CA ILE A 71 7.28 3.17 -0.32
C ILE A 71 8.39 3.39 -1.35
N THR A 72 8.83 4.64 -1.48
CA THR A 72 9.92 5.04 -2.37
C THR A 72 11.02 5.76 -1.61
N LYS A 73 12.25 5.63 -2.10
CA LYS A 73 13.37 6.50 -1.71
C LYS A 73 13.07 7.95 -2.12
N ALA A 74 13.81 8.90 -1.55
CA ALA A 74 13.64 10.32 -1.88
C ALA A 74 13.83 10.61 -3.39
N ASP A 75 14.69 9.84 -4.07
CA ASP A 75 14.96 9.89 -5.52
C ASP A 75 13.87 9.21 -6.37
N GLY A 76 12.83 8.65 -5.75
CA GLY A 76 11.69 8.02 -6.41
C GLY A 76 11.84 6.51 -6.67
N LYS A 77 12.99 5.90 -6.35
CA LYS A 77 13.17 4.45 -6.51
C LYS A 77 12.27 3.69 -5.55
N LYS A 78 11.64 2.62 -6.03
CA LYS A 78 10.79 1.77 -5.20
C LYS A 78 11.62 1.05 -4.15
N VAL A 79 11.06 0.95 -2.95
CA VAL A 79 11.57 0.12 -1.85
C VAL A 79 10.64 -1.06 -1.66
N SER A 80 9.33 -0.80 -1.59
CA SER A 80 8.32 -1.84 -1.47
C SER A 80 6.96 -1.40 -2.00
N THR A 81 6.17 -2.37 -2.44
CA THR A 81 4.75 -2.20 -2.76
C THR A 81 3.95 -3.26 -2.01
N LYS A 82 2.79 -2.89 -1.47
CA LYS A 82 1.84 -3.84 -0.91
C LYS A 82 0.45 -3.54 -1.45
N THR A 83 -0.11 -4.48 -2.19
CA THR A 83 -1.47 -4.40 -2.70
C THR A 83 -2.37 -5.32 -1.89
N THR A 84 -3.54 -4.84 -1.47
CA THR A 84 -4.57 -5.66 -0.83
C THR A 84 -5.86 -5.57 -1.62
N ALA A 85 -6.33 -6.72 -2.08
CA ALA A 85 -7.55 -6.85 -2.87
C ALA A 85 -8.78 -6.96 -1.97
N LYS A 86 -9.96 -6.81 -2.58
CA LYS A 86 -11.26 -6.83 -1.87
C LYS A 86 -11.52 -8.12 -1.07
N ASP A 87 -10.97 -9.25 -1.52
CA ASP A 87 -11.07 -10.54 -0.82
C ASP A 87 -10.12 -10.66 0.39
N LYS A 88 -9.40 -9.57 0.71
CA LYS A 88 -8.38 -9.46 1.77
C LYS A 88 -7.12 -10.27 1.51
N SER A 89 -6.95 -10.84 0.32
CA SER A 89 -5.65 -11.32 -0.11
C SER A 89 -4.70 -10.15 -0.37
N SER A 90 -3.41 -10.36 -0.16
CA SER A 90 -2.41 -9.33 -0.38
C SER A 90 -1.16 -9.88 -1.05
N THR A 91 -0.51 -9.01 -1.81
CA THR A 91 0.81 -9.23 -2.38
C THR A 91 1.72 -8.11 -1.92
N GLU A 92 2.83 -8.45 -1.31
CA GLU A 92 3.90 -7.53 -0.91
C GLU A 92 5.15 -7.85 -1.73
N GLU A 93 5.75 -6.82 -2.33
CA GLU A 93 6.98 -6.91 -3.11
C GLU A 93 8.03 -5.98 -2.51
N ILE A 94 9.26 -6.47 -2.40
CA ILE A 94 10.43 -5.70 -1.99
C ILE A 94 11.34 -5.59 -3.20
N PHE A 95 11.86 -4.39 -3.44
CA PHE A 95 12.69 -4.08 -4.59
C PHE A 95 14.17 -4.05 -4.21
N ASP A 96 15.02 -4.30 -5.19
CA ASP A 96 16.46 -4.10 -5.09
C ASP A 96 16.82 -2.61 -4.95
N ASP A 97 18.10 -2.31 -4.76
CA ASP A 97 18.55 -0.93 -4.56
C ASP A 97 18.32 0.00 -5.76
N SER A 98 18.20 -0.59 -6.97
CA SER A 98 17.84 0.14 -8.17
C SER A 98 16.36 0.54 -8.20
N GLY A 99 15.50 -0.19 -7.49
CA GLY A 99 14.06 0.00 -7.46
C GLY A 99 13.34 -0.59 -8.67
N GLU A 100 14.03 -1.38 -9.49
CA GLU A 100 13.50 -1.95 -10.74
C GLU A 100 13.10 -3.42 -10.58
N TYR A 101 13.82 -4.19 -9.77
CA TYR A 101 13.64 -5.64 -9.69
C TYR A 101 13.10 -6.04 -8.32
N VAL A 102 12.09 -6.90 -8.34
CA VAL A 102 11.57 -7.52 -7.12
C VAL A 102 12.55 -8.59 -6.65
N THR A 103 13.06 -8.44 -5.43
CA THR A 103 13.98 -9.39 -4.77
C THR A 103 13.24 -10.35 -3.83
N GLU A 104 12.10 -9.91 -3.30
CA GLU A 104 11.22 -10.71 -2.46
C GLU A 104 9.75 -10.43 -2.79
N LYS A 105 8.93 -11.48 -2.80
CA LYS A 105 7.48 -11.39 -2.99
C LYS A 105 6.78 -12.29 -1.99
N THR A 106 5.88 -11.73 -1.20
CA THR A 106 5.02 -12.48 -0.30
C THR A 106 3.57 -12.34 -0.73
N ILE A 107 2.93 -13.47 -1.05
CA ILE A 107 1.50 -13.54 -1.34
C ILE A 107 0.81 -14.15 -0.13
N THR A 108 -0.07 -13.40 0.51
CA THR A 108 -0.93 -13.91 1.58
C THR A 108 -2.34 -14.09 1.03
N ARG A 109 -2.80 -15.34 0.97
CA ARG A 109 -4.16 -15.66 0.50
C ARG A 109 -5.18 -15.32 1.58
N ALA A 110 -6.43 -15.10 1.18
CA ALA A 110 -7.53 -14.79 2.10
C ALA A 110 -7.71 -15.83 3.23
N ASN A 111 -7.35 -17.10 2.98
CA ASN A 111 -7.42 -18.18 3.97
C ASN A 111 -6.25 -18.19 5.00
N GLY A 112 -5.28 -17.29 4.84
CA GLY A 112 -4.09 -17.13 5.68
C GLY A 112 -2.85 -17.91 5.23
N THR A 113 -2.95 -18.79 4.23
CA THR A 113 -1.77 -19.47 3.65
C THR A 113 -0.90 -18.46 2.89
N LYS A 114 0.40 -18.73 2.81
CA LYS A 114 1.36 -17.82 2.17
C LYS A 114 2.22 -18.51 1.13
N LEU A 115 2.57 -17.78 0.09
CA LEU A 115 3.70 -18.11 -0.78
C LEU A 115 4.78 -17.04 -0.59
N GLU A 116 5.93 -17.45 -0.07
CA GLU A 116 7.10 -16.61 0.18
C GLU A 116 8.13 -16.90 -0.92
N LEU A 117 8.40 -15.91 -1.77
CA LEU A 117 9.44 -15.94 -2.79
C LEU A 117 10.58 -15.02 -2.34
N THR A 118 11.79 -15.56 -2.25
CA THR A 118 12.97 -14.83 -1.75
C THR A 118 14.16 -15.04 -2.68
N GLU A 119 15.17 -14.19 -2.56
CA GLU A 119 16.38 -14.23 -3.41
C GLU A 119 16.02 -14.22 -4.90
N MET A 120 14.96 -13.50 -5.27
CA MET A 120 14.53 -13.38 -6.65
C MET A 120 15.58 -12.61 -7.46
N THR A 121 15.94 -13.17 -8.60
CA THR A 121 16.87 -12.54 -9.54
C THR A 121 16.09 -11.94 -10.71
N LYS A 122 16.74 -11.03 -11.46
CA LYS A 122 16.22 -10.47 -12.71
C LYS A 122 15.82 -11.51 -13.77
N GLU A 123 16.31 -12.75 -13.65
CA GLU A 123 15.98 -13.87 -14.53
C GLU A 123 14.72 -14.62 -14.08
N GLY A 124 14.07 -14.18 -13.00
CA GLY A 124 12.89 -14.83 -12.42
C GLY A 124 13.18 -16.11 -11.63
N LYS A 125 14.45 -16.36 -11.29
CA LYS A 125 14.85 -17.47 -10.40
C LYS A 125 14.80 -17.00 -8.95
N GLY A 126 14.47 -17.88 -8.01
CA GLY A 126 14.48 -17.59 -6.59
C GLY A 126 14.15 -18.82 -5.77
N LYS A 127 14.09 -18.65 -4.45
CA LYS A 127 13.62 -19.67 -3.51
C LYS A 127 12.12 -19.49 -3.29
N ALA A 128 11.39 -20.59 -3.28
CA ALA A 128 9.96 -20.60 -2.99
C ALA A 128 9.67 -21.42 -1.73
N LYS A 129 8.83 -20.89 -0.86
CA LYS A 129 8.33 -21.56 0.34
C LYS A 129 6.83 -21.33 0.44
N GLU A 130 6.07 -22.40 0.52
CA GLU A 130 4.64 -22.34 0.82
C GLU A 130 4.41 -22.61 2.31
N VAL A 131 3.67 -21.71 2.96
CA VAL A 131 3.29 -21.83 4.37
C VAL A 131 1.82 -22.19 4.45
N LEU A 132 1.56 -23.40 4.92
CA LEU A 132 0.23 -23.94 5.15
C LEU A 132 -0.19 -23.76 6.61
N LYS A 133 -1.46 -24.04 6.90
CA LYS A 133 -2.01 -24.08 8.27
C LYS A 133 -1.68 -25.39 8.97
#